data_AF-A0A934EZV9-F1
#
_entry.id   AF-A0A934EZV9-F1
#
_cell.length_a   1.000
_cell.length_b   1.000
_cell.length_c   1.000
_cell.angle_alpha   90.00
_cell.angle_beta   90.00
_cell.angle_gamma   90.00
#
_symmetry.space_group_name_H-M   'P 1'
#
loop_
_entity.id
_entity.type
_entity.pdbx_description
1 polymer ?
#
loop_
_entity_poly.entity_id
_entity_poly.type
_entity_poly.pdbx_seq_one_letter_code
_entity_poly.pdbx_strand_id
1 'polypeptide(L)' 'MGSFACPHYDTAKDGCLRLKTDCVPGRRGCVLRGKSVFAFSAEERVRELEEEKKSKPSRRRR' A
#
# COMPACT_ATOMS: atom_id res chain seq x y z
N MET A 1 16.60 -16.60 -10.52
CA MET A 1 15.93 -15.68 -9.58
C MET A 1 14.51 -15.43 -10.07
N GLY A 2 13.48 -15.82 -9.30
CA GLY A 2 12.08 -15.53 -9.66
C GLY A 2 11.65 -14.18 -9.12
N SER A 3 11.18 -13.28 -9.98
CA SER A 3 10.51 -12.04 -9.58
C SER A 3 9.23 -12.40 -8.83
N PHE A 4 9.11 -11.99 -7.57
CA PHE A 4 7.88 -12.21 -6.80
C PHE A 4 6.78 -11.27 -7.31
N ALA A 5 5.86 -11.78 -8.13
CA ALA A 5 4.65 -11.07 -8.53
C ALA A 5 3.54 -11.37 -7.52
N CYS A 6 3.08 -10.34 -6.79
CA CYS A 6 1.95 -10.48 -5.90
C CYS A 6 0.65 -10.62 -6.72
N PRO A 7 -0.13 -11.71 -6.60
CA PRO A 7 -1.36 -11.91 -7.38
C PRO A 7 -2.48 -10.93 -6.99
N HIS A 8 -2.31 -10.21 -5.90
CA HIS A 8 -3.27 -9.22 -5.41
C HIS A 8 -2.84 -7.78 -5.71
N TYR A 9 -1.73 -7.57 -6.41
CA TYR A 9 -1.29 -6.23 -6.80
C TYR A 9 -1.99 -5.80 -8.09
N ASP A 10 -2.64 -4.64 -8.03
CA ASP A 10 -3.27 -3.97 -9.16
C ASP A 10 -2.31 -2.91 -9.70
N THR A 11 -1.71 -3.18 -10.86
CA THR A 11 -0.81 -2.26 -11.54
C THR A 11 -1.53 -1.02 -12.09
N ALA A 12 -2.84 -1.09 -12.35
CA ALA A 12 -3.59 0.03 -12.92
C ALA A 12 -3.94 1.09 -11.87
N LYS A 13 -4.17 0.67 -10.62
CA LYS A 13 -4.54 1.55 -9.50
C LYS A 13 -3.46 1.69 -8.44
N ASP A 14 -2.30 1.09 -8.65
CA ASP A 14 -1.21 0.95 -7.68
C ASP A 14 -1.73 0.46 -6.30
N GLY A 15 -2.62 -0.53 -6.34
CA GLY A 15 -3.47 -0.91 -5.22
C GLY A 15 -3.38 -2.39 -4.87
N CYS A 16 -3.88 -2.74 -3.69
CA CYS A 16 -4.05 -4.14 -3.30
C CYS A 16 -5.51 -4.57 -3.50
N LEU A 17 -5.77 -5.48 -4.44
CA LEU A 17 -7.10 -6.04 -4.72
C LEU A 17 -7.70 -6.76 -3.51
N ARG A 18 -6.86 -7.40 -2.69
CA ARG A 18 -7.30 -8.15 -1.51
C ARG A 18 -7.76 -7.24 -0.38
N LEU A 19 -7.05 -6.14 -0.16
CA LEU A 19 -7.37 -5.19 0.91
C LEU A 19 -8.24 -4.03 0.43
N LYS A 20 -8.37 -3.86 -0.90
CA LYS A 20 -9.08 -2.76 -1.56
C LYS A 20 -8.58 -1.38 -1.13
N THR A 21 -7.30 -1.28 -0.80
CA THR A 21 -6.62 -0.04 -0.41
C THR A 21 -5.21 -0.03 -1.03
N ASP A 22 -4.47 1.06 -0.85
CA ASP A 22 -3.09 1.23 -1.33
C ASP A 22 -2.19 0.05 -0.98
N CYS A 23 -1.33 -0.29 -1.95
CA CYS A 23 -0.41 -1.40 -1.81
C CYS A 23 0.76 -1.02 -0.90
N VAL A 24 0.70 -1.40 0.39
CA VAL A 24 1.83 -1.26 1.33
C VAL A 24 2.42 -2.63 1.67
N PRO A 25 3.61 -2.98 1.16
CA PRO A 25 4.30 -4.22 1.48
C PRO A 25 4.56 -4.39 2.98
N GLY A 26 4.15 -5.52 3.55
CA GLY A 26 4.37 -5.84 4.98
C GLY A 26 3.26 -5.36 5.93
N ARG A 27 2.21 -4.68 5.43
CA ARG A 27 1.07 -4.30 6.27
C ARG A 27 0.31 -5.53 6.80
N ARG A 28 -0.52 -5.32 7.83
CA ARG A 28 -1.45 -6.36 8.30
C ARG A 28 -2.29 -6.88 7.12
N GLY A 29 -2.24 -8.18 6.88
CA GLY A 29 -2.93 -8.84 5.75
C GLY A 29 -2.12 -8.97 4.46
N CYS A 30 -0.92 -8.40 4.37
CA CYS A 30 -0.03 -8.56 3.21
C CYS A 30 0.75 -9.89 3.28
N VAL A 31 0.90 -10.56 2.12
CA VAL A 31 1.65 -11.81 1.98
C VAL A 31 3.15 -11.68 2.27
N LEU A 32 3.68 -10.46 2.25
CA LEU A 32 5.08 -10.13 2.52
C LEU A 32 5.37 -9.90 4.01
N ARG A 33 4.34 -9.87 4.86
CA ARG A 33 4.51 -9.69 6.31
C ARG A 33 5.34 -10.85 6.88
N GLY A 34 6.54 -10.54 7.39
CA GLY A 34 7.48 -11.52 7.94
C GLY A 34 8.35 -12.25 6.90
N LYS A 35 8.21 -11.96 5.60
CA LYS A 35 9.04 -12.56 4.53
C LYS A 35 10.10 -11.61 3.99
N SER A 36 9.88 -10.31 4.15
CA SER A 36 10.77 -9.26 3.64
C SER A 36 10.96 -8.19 4.70
N VAL A 37 12.21 -7.78 4.89
CA VAL A 37 12.61 -6.69 5.78
C VAL A 37 12.55 -5.39 4.97
N PHE A 38 11.85 -4.39 5.51
CA PHE A 38 11.78 -3.06 4.92
C PHE A 38 12.49 -2.07 5.86
N ALA A 39 13.04 -0.99 5.31
CA ALA A 39 13.69 0.06 6.09
C ALA A 39 12.71 0.77 7.04
N PHE A 40 11.46 0.94 6.61
CA PHE A 40 10.38 1.54 7.40
C PHE A 40 9.28 0.52 7.70
N SER A 41 8.67 0.65 8.88
CA SER A 41 7.55 -0.21 9.24
C SER A 41 6.40 -0.01 8.23
N ALA A 42 5.59 -1.06 8.05
CA ALA A 42 4.44 -0.93 7.17
C ALA A 42 3.38 0.02 7.74
N GLU A 43 3.33 0.19 9.06
CA GLU A 43 2.37 1.07 9.73
C GLU A 43 2.69 2.55 9.50
N GLU A 44 3.97 2.92 9.55
CA GLU A 44 4.41 4.29 9.22
C GLU A 44 4.07 4.65 7.78
N ARG A 45 4.42 3.77 6.82
CA ARG A 45 4.11 3.99 5.40
C ARG A 45 2.62 4.09 5.10
N VAL A 46 1.80 3.30 5.78
CA VAL A 46 0.32 3.43 5.66
C VAL A 46 -0.12 4.80 6.19
N ARG A 47 0.40 5.23 7.33
CA ARG A 47 0.03 6.52 7.95
C ARG A 47 0.40 7.70 7.06
N GLU A 48 1.59 7.69 6.46
CA GLU A 48 2.03 8.74 5.53
C GLU A 48 1.09 8.84 4.31
N LEU A 49 0.72 7.69 3.72
CA LEU A 49 -0.22 7.65 2.59
C LEU A 49 -1.62 8.18 2.97
N GLU A 50 -2.10 7.85 4.17
CA GLU A 50 -3.39 8.36 4.66
C GLU A 50 -3.35 9.87 4.91
N GLU A 51 -2.26 10.39 5.48
CA GLU A 51 -2.08 11.83 5.73
C GLU A 51 -1.91 12.62 4.42
N GLU A 52 -1.21 12.08 3.42
CA GLU A 52 -1.13 12.67 2.07
C GLU A 52 -2.50 12.76 1.41
N LYS A 53 -3.35 11.73 1.57
CA LYS A 53 -4.72 11.73 1.07
C LYS A 53 -5.60 12.75 1.77
N LYS A 54 -5.42 12.92 3.08
CA LYS A 54 -6.15 13.89 3.88
C LYS A 54 -5.73 15.34 3.60
N SER A 55 -4.43 15.55 3.36
CA SER A 55 -3.84 16.87 3.10
C SER A 55 -4.09 17.38 1.70
N LYS A 56 -4.40 16.51 0.73
CA LYS A 56 -4.99 16.94 -0.54
C LYS A 56 -6.43 17.33 -0.24
N PRO A 57 -6.79 18.64 -0.17
CA PRO A 57 -8.19 18.99 -0.12
C PRO A 57 -8.78 18.35 -1.36
N SER A 58 -9.69 17.38 -1.17
CA SER A 58 -10.60 16.96 -2.22
C SER A 58 -11.12 18.28 -2.75
N ARG A 59 -10.64 18.70 -3.93
CA ARG A 59 -11.10 19.91 -4.58
C ARG A 59 -12.58 19.67 -4.66
N ARG A 60 -13.33 20.27 -3.74
CA ARG A 60 -14.76 20.51 -3.85
C ARG A 60 -14.84 21.37 -5.10
N ARG A 61 -14.81 20.69 -6.25
CA ARG A 61 -15.27 21.24 -7.51
C ARG A 61 -16.76 21.42 -7.25
N ARG A 62 -17.06 22.63 -6.79
CA ARG A 62 -18.14 23.50 -7.22
C ARG A 62 -19.47 22.82 -7.52
#